data_AF-A0A921LNK2-F1
#
_entry.id   AF-A0A921LNK2-F1
#
_cell.length_a   1.000
_cell.length_b   1.000
_cell.length_c   1.000
_cell.angle_alpha   90.00
_cell.angle_beta   90.00
_cell.angle_gamma   90.00
#
_symmetry.space_group_name_H-M   'P 1'
#
loop_
_entity.id
_entity.type
_entity.pdbx_description
1 polymer ?
#
loop_
_entity_poly.entity_id
_entity_poly.type
_entity_poly.pdbx_seq_one_letter_code
_entity_poly.pdbx_strand_id
1 'polypeptide(L)'
;MEEELCQALEAISPATCTYQDWLTVGMALKQAGLPVTLWEQWSARDGSRYHKGECARKWETFRGSPAPVTENSIFKLARDHGWTGPEGHELGWDDVLQAHEEGRVVDPHWLDVPDLALPDQTAPWDPAAQLIDYLRALFEPSDHVAYVTESFLDKDRRRPTKGCWDRTAEQLIAELQACGEDLGSVLGDYDPAVGAWICFNPVDGQGRRDANITEYRYALVESDEQDIDRQAAILHQMQLPLAALVYSGKKSLHAIVKVDAPDSAEYRKRVDYLYEVCRKNGLQIDQQNRNPSRLSRMPGILRDGQKQCLLETNTGKSCWQEWVDWIESATDELPDTENLADTWADPPALAPPLIDNVLRQGHKMLLAGPSKAGKSFALIELCISIAEGRPWFGRFGCAQGKVLYINLELDRASCLHRFRDVYTALDLAPDHVSNIDLWNLRGVSVPMDKLAPKLIRRAQRKNYIAVVLDPIYKVITGDENSADQMAKFCNQ
;
A
#
# COMPACT_ATOMS: atom_id res chain seq x y z
N MET A 1 18.81 7.21 -9.78
CA MET A 1 18.38 7.75 -11.09
C MET A 1 19.54 8.36 -11.88
N GLU A 2 20.16 9.48 -11.46
CA GLU A 2 21.27 10.10 -12.24
C GLU A 2 22.51 9.18 -12.32
N GLU A 3 22.89 8.51 -11.22
CA GLU A 3 24.00 7.55 -11.20
C GLU A 3 23.74 6.30 -12.05
N GLU A 4 22.52 5.75 -11.98
CA GLU A 4 22.10 4.58 -12.78
C GLU A 4 22.06 4.90 -14.27
N LEU A 5 21.61 6.10 -14.64
CA LEU A 5 21.60 6.56 -16.02
C LEU A 5 23.02 6.75 -16.56
N CYS A 6 23.95 7.23 -15.73
CA CYS A 6 25.36 7.30 -16.09
C CYS A 6 25.94 5.89 -16.30
N GLN A 7 25.70 4.94 -15.38
CA GLN A 7 26.15 3.55 -15.54
C GLN A 7 25.58 2.88 -16.80
N ALA A 8 24.29 3.07 -17.08
CA ALA A 8 23.67 2.59 -18.31
C ALA A 8 24.31 3.20 -19.55
N LEU A 9 24.59 4.51 -19.53
CA LEU A 9 25.28 5.20 -20.61
C LEU A 9 26.72 4.68 -20.80
N GLU A 10 27.40 4.29 -19.72
CA GLU A 10 28.75 3.72 -19.78
C GLU A 10 28.79 2.33 -20.41
N ALA A 11 27.76 1.53 -20.19
CA ALA A 11 27.63 0.21 -20.80
C ALA A 11 27.39 0.28 -22.33
N ILE A 12 26.91 1.40 -22.84
CA ILE A 12 26.71 1.61 -24.28
C ILE A 12 28.01 2.15 -24.88
N SER A 13 28.60 1.41 -25.82
CA SER A 13 29.72 1.94 -26.62
C SER A 13 29.18 2.82 -27.76
N PRO A 14 29.57 4.10 -27.88
CA PRO A 14 29.16 4.92 -29.01
C PRO A 14 29.60 4.31 -30.35
N ALA A 15 30.71 3.56 -30.37
CA ALA A 15 31.26 2.88 -31.55
C ALA A 15 30.32 1.84 -32.17
N THR A 16 29.43 1.26 -31.36
CA THR A 16 28.46 0.25 -31.80
C THR A 16 27.08 0.83 -32.08
N CYS A 17 26.83 2.10 -31.73
CA CYS A 17 25.58 2.80 -31.99
C CYS A 17 25.44 3.27 -33.44
N THR A 18 24.22 3.23 -33.95
CA THR A 18 23.85 3.94 -35.19
C THR A 18 23.75 5.46 -34.92
N TYR A 19 23.72 6.25 -35.99
CA TYR A 19 23.51 7.71 -35.87
C TYR A 19 22.16 8.05 -35.23
N GLN A 20 21.13 7.20 -35.41
CA GLN A 20 19.83 7.40 -34.78
C GLN A 20 19.86 7.11 -33.28
N ASP A 21 20.60 6.07 -32.87
CA ASP A 21 20.81 5.75 -31.44
C ASP A 21 21.60 6.87 -30.77
N TRP A 22 22.64 7.38 -31.45
CA TRP A 22 23.42 8.51 -30.98
C TRP A 22 22.56 9.76 -30.74
N LEU A 23 21.64 10.09 -31.66
CA LEU A 23 20.67 11.18 -31.46
C LEU A 23 19.67 10.89 -30.33
N THR A 24 19.25 9.63 -30.19
CA THR A 24 18.33 9.18 -29.13
C THR A 24 18.94 9.39 -27.75
N VAL A 25 20.21 9.03 -27.56
CA VAL A 25 20.97 9.30 -26.34
C VAL A 25 21.01 10.81 -26.04
N GLY A 26 21.33 11.63 -27.05
CA GLY A 26 21.36 13.09 -26.87
C GLY A 26 20.02 13.70 -26.48
N MET A 27 18.92 13.26 -27.10
CA MET A 27 17.57 13.72 -26.77
C MET A 27 17.15 13.28 -25.37
N ALA A 28 17.42 12.03 -24.99
CA ALA A 28 17.11 11.48 -23.68
C ALA A 28 17.86 12.21 -22.56
N LEU A 29 19.18 12.45 -22.71
CA LEU A 29 19.97 13.21 -21.73
C LEU A 29 19.47 14.65 -21.57
N LYS A 30 19.05 15.30 -22.67
CA LYS A 30 18.50 16.66 -22.61
C LYS A 30 17.16 16.70 -21.89
N GLN A 31 16.31 15.70 -22.14
CA GLN A 31 15.02 15.56 -21.47
C GLN A 31 15.19 15.28 -19.95
N ALA A 32 16.23 14.52 -19.59
CA ALA A 32 16.63 14.24 -18.21
C ALA A 32 17.20 15.46 -17.45
N GLY A 33 17.41 16.59 -18.13
CA GLY A 33 18.01 17.78 -17.54
C GLY A 33 19.53 17.71 -17.36
N LEU A 34 20.20 16.72 -17.97
CA LEU A 34 21.65 16.53 -17.85
C LEU A 34 22.44 17.45 -18.80
N PRO A 35 23.69 17.81 -18.45
CA PRO A 35 24.48 18.72 -19.25
C PRO A 35 24.97 18.06 -20.56
N VAL A 36 25.00 18.84 -21.65
CA VAL A 36 25.53 18.39 -22.95
C VAL A 36 26.96 17.87 -22.89
N THR A 37 27.73 18.29 -21.88
CA THR A 37 29.10 17.81 -21.63
C THR A 37 29.15 16.30 -21.39
N LEU A 38 28.11 15.71 -20.80
CA LEU A 38 28.03 14.27 -20.58
C LEU A 38 27.88 13.50 -21.90
N TRP A 39 27.05 14.01 -22.81
CA TRP A 39 26.89 13.45 -24.15
C TRP A 39 28.15 13.62 -24.99
N GLU A 40 28.86 14.75 -24.86
CA GLU A 40 30.14 15.00 -25.54
C GLU A 40 31.23 14.03 -25.03
N GLN A 41 31.32 13.82 -23.70
CA GLN A 41 32.27 12.88 -23.09
C GLN A 41 32.00 11.43 -23.50
N TRP A 42 30.74 11.02 -23.52
CA TRP A 42 30.35 9.71 -24.01
C TRP A 42 30.68 9.55 -25.50
N SER A 43 30.27 10.51 -26.35
CA SER A 43 30.52 10.47 -27.79
C SER A 43 32.02 10.44 -28.13
N ALA A 44 32.86 11.11 -27.35
CA ALA A 44 34.31 11.14 -27.52
C ALA A 44 35.00 9.77 -27.33
N ARG A 45 34.31 8.77 -26.74
CA ARG A 45 34.82 7.39 -26.64
C ARG A 45 34.93 6.72 -28.01
N ASP A 46 34.22 7.21 -29.03
CA ASP A 46 34.43 6.84 -30.44
C ASP A 46 35.25 7.92 -31.17
N GLY A 47 36.57 7.89 -30.98
CA GLY A 47 37.48 8.85 -31.61
C GLY A 47 37.53 8.83 -33.14
N SER A 48 36.93 7.82 -33.79
CA SER A 48 36.93 7.68 -35.25
C SER A 48 35.78 8.45 -35.93
N ARG A 49 34.61 8.52 -35.27
CA ARG A 49 33.42 9.21 -35.78
C ARG A 49 33.11 10.52 -35.04
N TYR A 50 33.75 10.76 -33.89
CA TYR A 50 33.51 11.95 -33.10
C TYR A 50 34.16 13.21 -33.71
N HIS A 51 33.38 14.29 -33.79
CA HIS A 51 33.84 15.62 -34.17
C HIS A 51 33.54 16.62 -33.05
N LYS A 52 34.60 17.30 -32.57
CA LYS A 52 34.50 18.27 -31.47
C LYS A 52 33.47 19.36 -31.78
N GLY A 53 32.51 19.56 -30.86
CA GLY A 53 31.46 20.58 -30.98
C GLY A 53 30.24 20.15 -31.81
N GLU A 54 30.22 18.93 -32.34
CA GLU A 54 29.05 18.40 -33.04
C GLU A 54 27.88 18.14 -32.10
N CYS A 55 28.12 17.56 -30.92
CA CYS A 55 27.05 17.28 -29.96
C CYS A 55 26.43 18.59 -29.46
N ALA A 56 27.24 19.60 -29.10
CA ALA A 56 26.74 20.93 -28.75
C ALA A 56 25.85 21.56 -29.83
N ARG A 57 26.26 21.48 -31.10
CA ARG A 57 25.46 22.01 -32.22
C ARG A 57 24.14 21.26 -32.38
N LYS A 58 24.13 19.93 -32.22
CA LYS A 58 22.92 19.09 -32.31
C LYS A 58 22.01 19.28 -31.10
N TRP A 59 22.58 19.46 -29.93
CA TRP A 59 21.86 19.70 -28.68
C TRP A 59 20.89 20.88 -28.79
N GLU A 60 21.32 21.97 -29.41
CA GLU A 60 20.48 23.16 -29.65
C GLU A 60 19.33 22.90 -30.63
N THR A 61 19.43 21.86 -31.47
CA THR A 61 18.36 21.51 -32.43
C THR A 61 17.25 20.67 -31.82
N PHE A 62 17.49 20.03 -30.67
CA PHE A 62 16.47 19.24 -29.97
C PHE A 62 15.40 20.15 -29.37
N ARG A 63 14.20 20.08 -29.93
CA ARG A 63 12.98 20.77 -29.48
C ARG A 63 11.95 19.74 -29.04
N GLY A 64 11.10 20.09 -28.07
CA GLY A 64 10.11 19.19 -27.51
C GLY A 64 9.25 18.50 -28.58
N SER A 65 9.04 17.19 -28.40
CA SER A 65 8.24 16.32 -29.26
C SER A 65 6.96 15.90 -28.51
N PRO A 66 5.80 15.74 -29.18
CA PRO A 66 4.59 15.16 -28.59
C PRO A 66 4.76 13.67 -28.19
N ALA A 67 5.78 12.99 -28.70
CA ALA A 67 6.27 11.71 -28.16
C ALA A 67 7.73 11.91 -27.73
N PRO A 68 7.99 12.31 -26.47
CA PRO A 68 9.34 12.64 -26.01
C PRO A 68 10.19 11.39 -25.86
N VAL A 69 11.43 11.46 -26.34
CA VAL A 69 12.47 10.47 -26.03
C VAL A 69 12.89 10.71 -24.58
N THR A 70 12.65 9.75 -23.71
CA THR A 70 12.98 9.82 -22.28
C THR A 70 14.20 8.96 -21.94
N GLU A 71 14.68 9.06 -20.70
CA GLU A 71 15.77 8.26 -20.10
C GLU A 71 15.60 6.76 -20.31
N ASN A 72 14.35 6.26 -20.38
CA ASN A 72 14.02 4.87 -20.69
C ASN A 72 14.61 4.39 -22.02
N SER A 73 14.86 5.30 -22.97
CA SER A 73 15.48 4.97 -24.25
C SER A 73 16.96 4.62 -24.09
N ILE A 74 17.65 5.27 -23.15
CA ILE A 74 19.06 4.94 -22.81
C ILE A 74 19.10 3.59 -22.08
N PHE A 75 18.20 3.35 -21.13
CA PHE A 75 18.14 2.05 -20.44
C PHE A 75 17.80 0.90 -21.39
N LYS A 76 16.88 1.12 -22.33
CA LYS A 76 16.56 0.15 -23.38
C LYS A 76 17.79 -0.14 -24.26
N LEU A 77 18.45 0.91 -24.73
CA LEU A 77 19.65 0.78 -25.56
C LEU A 77 20.80 0.08 -24.79
N ALA A 78 20.98 0.38 -23.51
CA ALA A 78 21.95 -0.31 -22.66
C ALA A 78 21.67 -1.81 -22.56
N ARG A 79 20.40 -2.20 -22.36
CA ARG A 79 19.99 -3.61 -22.31
C ARG A 79 20.17 -4.34 -23.64
N ASP A 80 19.85 -3.69 -24.75
CA ASP A 80 20.09 -4.23 -26.10
C ASP A 80 21.60 -4.47 -26.35
N HIS A 81 22.46 -3.72 -25.64
CA HIS A 81 23.91 -3.88 -25.62
C HIS A 81 24.44 -4.77 -24.47
N GLY A 82 23.56 -5.51 -23.79
CA GLY A 82 23.93 -6.52 -22.79
C GLY A 82 24.05 -6.02 -21.34
N TRP A 83 23.63 -4.80 -21.05
CA TRP A 83 23.61 -4.28 -19.68
C TRP A 83 22.49 -4.93 -18.86
N THR A 84 22.86 -5.56 -17.74
CA THR A 84 21.93 -6.29 -16.85
C THR A 84 21.39 -5.45 -15.68
N GLY A 85 21.73 -4.16 -15.63
CA GLY A 85 21.41 -3.25 -14.52
C GLY A 85 22.67 -2.79 -13.77
N PRO A 86 22.53 -1.92 -12.75
CA PRO A 86 23.63 -1.49 -11.91
C PRO A 86 24.40 -2.69 -11.33
N GLU A 87 25.74 -2.63 -11.29
CA GLU A 87 26.51 -3.59 -10.52
C GLU A 87 26.08 -3.47 -9.06
N GLY A 88 25.57 -4.57 -8.49
CA GLY A 88 25.12 -4.61 -7.09
C GLY A 88 26.27 -4.17 -6.18
N HIS A 89 26.03 -3.12 -5.40
CA HIS A 89 26.98 -2.69 -4.39
C HIS A 89 26.83 -3.55 -3.13
N GLU A 90 27.92 -3.79 -2.42
CA GLU A 90 27.85 -4.33 -1.05
C GLU A 90 27.18 -3.29 -0.16
N LEU A 91 25.99 -3.63 0.35
CA LEU A 91 25.23 -2.77 1.27
C LEU A 91 26.03 -2.55 2.57
N GLY A 92 26.37 -1.30 2.83
CA GLY A 92 26.83 -0.84 4.14
C GLY A 92 25.66 -0.74 5.12
N TRP A 93 25.96 -0.82 6.42
CA TRP A 93 24.97 -0.77 7.51
C TRP A 93 24.08 0.49 7.53
N ASP A 94 24.47 1.56 6.83
CA ASP A 94 23.74 2.82 6.73
C ASP A 94 23.01 2.99 5.39
N ASP A 95 23.07 1.99 4.50
CA ASP A 95 22.38 2.06 3.22
C ASP A 95 20.88 1.86 3.42
N VAL A 96 20.12 2.86 3.00
CA VAL A 96 18.67 2.75 2.89
C VAL A 96 18.39 1.79 1.74
N LEU A 97 18.12 0.53 2.07
CA LEU A 97 17.42 -0.40 1.19
C LEU A 97 16.26 0.39 0.56
N GLN A 98 16.20 0.49 -0.77
CA GLN A 98 14.95 0.90 -1.42
C GLN A 98 13.94 -0.16 -1.01
N ALA A 99 13.10 0.20 -0.03
CA ALA A 99 11.98 -0.61 0.38
C ALA A 99 11.23 -1.00 -0.90
N HIS A 100 11.05 -2.30 -1.12
CA HIS A 100 9.94 -2.73 -1.95
C HIS A 100 8.71 -2.00 -1.41
N GLU A 101 8.18 -1.03 -2.17
CA GLU A 101 7.14 -0.15 -1.66
C GLU A 101 5.93 -1.02 -1.27
N GLU A 102 5.59 -1.05 0.02
CA GLU A 102 4.45 -1.79 0.58
C GLU A 102 3.23 -1.70 -0.35
N GLY A 103 2.67 -2.83 -0.74
CA GLY A 103 1.46 -2.92 -1.57
C GLY A 103 1.66 -2.83 -3.09
N ARG A 104 2.89 -2.93 -3.60
CA ARG A 104 3.17 -3.08 -5.05
C ARG A 104 3.21 -4.56 -5.45
N VAL A 105 2.17 -5.00 -6.16
CA VAL A 105 1.99 -6.37 -6.69
C VAL A 105 2.05 -6.45 -8.22
N VAL A 106 1.99 -5.30 -8.89
CA VAL A 106 2.13 -5.16 -10.34
C VAL A 106 3.50 -4.55 -10.63
N ASP A 107 4.29 -5.23 -11.46
CA ASP A 107 5.45 -4.62 -12.08
C ASP A 107 5.04 -4.04 -13.45
N PRO A 108 5.02 -2.70 -13.61
CA PRO A 108 4.66 -2.07 -14.88
C PRO A 108 5.58 -2.44 -16.05
N HIS A 109 6.76 -3.02 -15.79
CA HIS A 109 7.71 -3.46 -16.82
C HIS A 109 7.47 -4.89 -17.32
N TRP A 110 6.73 -5.70 -16.57
CA TRP A 110 6.41 -7.10 -16.87
C TRP A 110 4.89 -7.35 -16.82
N LEU A 111 4.12 -6.38 -17.29
CA LEU A 111 2.67 -6.49 -17.38
C LEU A 111 2.31 -7.31 -18.63
N ASP A 112 1.80 -8.51 -18.43
CA ASP A 112 1.10 -9.24 -19.49
C ASP A 112 -0.22 -8.53 -19.77
N VAL A 113 -0.33 -7.89 -20.94
CA VAL A 113 -1.52 -7.15 -21.36
C VAL A 113 -2.29 -8.01 -22.35
N PRO A 114 -3.25 -8.84 -21.90
CA PRO A 114 -4.15 -9.52 -22.82
C PRO A 114 -5.05 -8.49 -23.50
N ASP A 115 -5.39 -8.71 -24.77
CA ASP A 115 -6.40 -7.92 -25.46
C ASP A 115 -7.74 -8.06 -24.70
N LEU A 116 -8.28 -6.95 -24.22
CA LEU A 116 -9.60 -6.94 -23.60
C LEU A 116 -10.63 -7.12 -24.71
N ALA A 117 -11.36 -8.23 -24.66
CA ALA A 117 -12.41 -8.55 -25.62
C ALA A 117 -13.61 -7.60 -25.44
N LEU A 118 -13.50 -6.40 -26.00
CA LEU A 118 -14.63 -5.47 -26.05
C LEU A 118 -15.71 -6.03 -27.00
N PRO A 119 -17.00 -5.98 -26.62
CA PRO A 119 -18.07 -6.49 -27.46
C PRO A 119 -18.07 -5.83 -28.83
N ASP A 120 -18.14 -6.64 -29.89
CA ASP A 120 -18.29 -6.14 -31.26
C ASP A 120 -19.53 -5.24 -31.33
N GLN A 121 -19.37 -4.06 -31.95
CA GLN A 121 -20.48 -3.14 -32.16
C GLN A 121 -21.59 -3.74 -33.01
N THR A 122 -21.26 -4.71 -33.87
CA THR A 122 -22.21 -5.39 -34.75
C THR A 122 -22.86 -6.62 -34.12
N ALA A 123 -22.35 -7.10 -32.97
CA ALA A 123 -22.93 -8.24 -32.28
C ALA A 123 -24.34 -7.92 -31.74
N PRO A 124 -25.27 -8.89 -31.78
CA PRO A 124 -26.56 -8.78 -31.11
C PRO A 124 -26.36 -8.36 -29.65
N TRP A 125 -27.05 -7.32 -29.24
CA TRP A 125 -26.92 -6.73 -27.92
C TRP A 125 -28.31 -6.48 -27.36
N ASP A 126 -28.53 -6.89 -26.11
CA ASP A 126 -29.68 -6.54 -25.31
C ASP A 126 -29.29 -5.45 -24.27
N PRO A 127 -29.65 -4.18 -24.52
CA PRO A 127 -29.47 -3.07 -23.60
C PRO A 127 -30.07 -3.29 -22.21
N ALA A 128 -31.28 -3.85 -22.14
CA ALA A 128 -32.00 -4.05 -20.90
C ALA A 128 -31.33 -5.13 -20.05
N ALA A 129 -30.91 -6.23 -20.67
CA ALA A 129 -30.17 -7.30 -19.99
C ALA A 129 -28.89 -6.80 -19.33
N GLN A 130 -28.09 -5.96 -20.02
CA GLN A 130 -26.87 -5.37 -19.45
C GLN A 130 -27.15 -4.56 -18.18
N LEU A 131 -28.21 -3.75 -18.19
CA LEU A 131 -28.56 -2.94 -17.04
C LEU A 131 -29.15 -3.79 -15.92
N ILE A 132 -29.96 -4.80 -16.22
CA ILE A 132 -30.48 -5.76 -15.23
C ILE A 132 -29.34 -6.48 -14.52
N ASP A 133 -28.35 -6.98 -15.26
CA ASP A 133 -27.20 -7.69 -14.68
C ASP A 133 -26.35 -6.76 -13.81
N TYR A 134 -26.17 -5.50 -14.23
CA TYR A 134 -25.51 -4.48 -13.42
C TYR A 134 -26.28 -4.21 -12.11
N LEU A 135 -27.60 -4.03 -12.19
CA LEU A 135 -28.45 -3.77 -11.03
C LEU A 135 -28.39 -4.93 -10.03
N ARG A 136 -28.47 -6.18 -10.52
CA ARG A 136 -28.36 -7.39 -9.68
C ARG A 136 -27.00 -7.55 -9.03
N ALA A 137 -25.93 -7.09 -9.68
CA ALA A 137 -24.59 -7.21 -9.13
C ALA A 137 -24.31 -6.21 -8.01
N LEU A 138 -24.93 -5.03 -8.05
CA LEU A 138 -24.62 -3.93 -7.11
C LEU A 138 -25.68 -3.72 -6.03
N PHE A 139 -26.96 -3.92 -6.33
CA PHE A 139 -28.06 -3.47 -5.49
C PHE A 139 -28.87 -4.63 -4.93
N GLU A 140 -29.33 -4.43 -3.69
CA GLU A 140 -30.38 -5.26 -3.10
C GLU A 140 -31.75 -4.85 -3.66
N PRO A 141 -32.75 -5.74 -3.71
CA PRO A 141 -34.06 -5.45 -4.31
C PRO A 141 -34.74 -4.17 -3.80
N SER A 142 -34.60 -3.88 -2.50
CA SER A 142 -35.19 -2.72 -1.83
C SER A 142 -34.39 -1.41 -1.99
N ASP A 143 -33.18 -1.46 -2.53
CA ASP A 143 -32.33 -0.28 -2.63
C ASP A 143 -32.87 0.70 -3.67
N HIS A 144 -32.95 1.99 -3.32
CA HIS A 144 -33.23 3.03 -4.31
C HIS A 144 -31.99 3.33 -5.15
N VAL A 145 -32.19 3.42 -6.46
CA VAL A 145 -31.11 3.60 -7.44
C VAL A 145 -31.17 4.99 -8.03
N ALA A 146 -30.10 5.76 -7.86
CA ALA A 146 -29.97 7.07 -8.49
C ALA A 146 -29.33 6.96 -9.88
N TYR A 147 -29.94 7.56 -10.89
CA TYR A 147 -29.40 7.58 -12.25
C TYR A 147 -29.73 8.88 -12.99
N VAL A 148 -29.00 9.20 -14.05
CA VAL A 148 -29.11 10.45 -14.80
C VAL A 148 -29.07 10.17 -16.29
N THR A 149 -30.12 10.55 -17.01
CA THR A 149 -30.24 10.47 -18.48
C THR A 149 -30.13 11.84 -19.16
N GLU A 150 -30.40 12.92 -18.42
CA GLU A 150 -30.35 14.29 -18.93
C GLU A 150 -29.01 14.99 -18.66
N SER A 151 -28.61 15.89 -19.57
CA SER A 151 -27.42 16.72 -19.41
C SER A 151 -27.66 18.18 -19.79
N PHE A 152 -26.83 19.09 -19.25
CA PHE A 152 -26.83 20.51 -19.60
C PHE A 152 -25.41 20.97 -19.98
N LEU A 153 -25.32 22.04 -20.78
CA LEU A 153 -24.03 22.59 -21.21
C LEU A 153 -23.47 23.53 -20.13
N ASP A 154 -22.27 23.22 -19.62
CA ASP A 154 -21.53 24.05 -18.68
C ASP A 154 -20.08 24.22 -19.16
N LYS A 155 -19.67 25.45 -19.45
CA LYS A 155 -18.30 25.80 -19.91
C LYS A 155 -17.78 24.84 -20.98
N ASP A 156 -18.55 24.69 -22.06
CA ASP A 156 -18.27 23.83 -23.23
C ASP A 156 -18.24 22.31 -22.96
N ARG A 157 -18.59 21.86 -21.74
CA ARG A 157 -18.70 20.44 -21.38
C ARG A 157 -20.12 20.12 -20.95
N ARG A 158 -20.72 19.07 -21.53
CA ARG A 158 -22.02 18.58 -21.06
C ARG A 158 -21.86 17.90 -19.70
N ARG A 159 -22.70 18.28 -18.73
CA ARG A 159 -22.71 17.78 -17.35
C ARG A 159 -24.07 17.15 -17.03
N PRO A 160 -24.10 16.08 -16.21
CA PRO A 160 -25.36 15.43 -15.80
C PRO A 160 -26.21 16.37 -14.93
N THR A 161 -27.54 16.31 -15.09
CA THR A 161 -28.50 17.05 -14.24
C THR A 161 -28.66 16.39 -12.85
N LYS A 162 -29.77 16.67 -12.14
CA LYS A 162 -30.06 16.02 -10.86
C LYS A 162 -30.33 14.52 -11.05
N GLY A 163 -30.98 14.09 -12.12
CA GLY A 163 -31.38 12.69 -12.33
C GLY A 163 -32.61 12.27 -11.55
N CYS A 164 -32.85 10.97 -11.52
CA CYS A 164 -33.96 10.28 -10.85
C CYS A 164 -33.41 9.37 -9.73
N TRP A 165 -34.24 9.08 -8.74
CA TRP A 165 -33.92 8.23 -7.58
C TRP A 165 -35.17 7.67 -6.88
N ASP A 166 -36.30 7.72 -7.57
CA ASP A 166 -37.64 7.43 -7.05
C ASP A 166 -37.94 5.93 -6.96
N ARG A 167 -37.23 5.10 -7.73
CA ARG A 167 -37.50 3.66 -7.87
C ARG A 167 -36.43 2.80 -7.20
N THR A 168 -36.87 1.63 -6.71
CA THR A 168 -35.98 0.59 -6.20
C THR A 168 -35.37 -0.24 -7.33
N ALA A 169 -34.30 -0.98 -7.02
CA ALA A 169 -33.68 -1.91 -7.95
C ALA A 169 -34.68 -2.97 -8.46
N GLU A 170 -35.53 -3.52 -7.58
CA GLU A 170 -36.58 -4.48 -7.97
C GLU A 170 -37.57 -3.89 -8.98
N GLN A 171 -38.03 -2.66 -8.73
CA GLN A 171 -38.96 -1.96 -9.63
C GLN A 171 -38.32 -1.70 -11.00
N LEU A 172 -37.09 -1.19 -11.02
CA LEU A 172 -36.36 -0.95 -12.26
C LEU A 172 -36.13 -2.25 -13.03
N ILE A 173 -35.74 -3.34 -12.36
CA ILE A 173 -35.54 -4.64 -13.01
C ILE A 173 -36.86 -5.14 -13.62
N ALA A 174 -37.98 -5.05 -12.89
CA ALA A 174 -39.28 -5.49 -13.39
C ALA A 174 -39.72 -4.68 -14.63
N GLU A 175 -39.51 -3.37 -14.62
CA GLU A 175 -39.83 -2.50 -15.75
C GLU A 175 -38.92 -2.76 -16.95
N LEU A 176 -37.61 -2.95 -16.73
CA LEU A 176 -36.66 -3.32 -17.79
C LEU A 176 -36.95 -4.69 -18.41
N GLN A 177 -37.47 -5.65 -17.64
CA GLN A 177 -37.91 -6.93 -18.18
C GLN A 177 -39.16 -6.82 -19.06
N ALA A 178 -39.98 -5.79 -18.83
CA ALA A 178 -41.22 -5.55 -19.55
C ALA A 178 -41.08 -4.58 -20.74
N CYS A 179 -39.97 -3.85 -20.85
CA CYS A 179 -39.83 -2.75 -21.82
C CYS A 179 -39.57 -3.19 -23.26
N GLY A 180 -39.23 -4.45 -23.50
CA GLY A 180 -38.80 -4.91 -24.82
C GLY A 180 -37.59 -4.11 -25.31
N GLU A 181 -37.68 -3.56 -26.52
CA GLU A 181 -36.60 -2.75 -27.12
C GLU A 181 -36.64 -1.26 -26.70
N ASP A 182 -37.67 -0.80 -25.98
CA ASP A 182 -37.86 0.60 -25.60
C ASP A 182 -37.34 0.90 -24.18
N LEU A 183 -36.02 0.99 -24.05
CA LEU A 183 -35.36 1.36 -22.79
C LEU A 183 -35.75 2.76 -22.29
N GLY A 184 -36.12 3.66 -23.23
CA GLY A 184 -36.51 5.05 -22.94
C GLY A 184 -37.82 5.13 -22.14
N SER A 185 -38.74 4.19 -22.35
CA SER A 185 -39.97 4.07 -21.55
C SER A 185 -39.73 3.90 -20.05
N VAL A 186 -38.58 3.33 -19.67
CA VAL A 186 -38.21 3.07 -18.27
C VAL A 186 -37.33 4.19 -17.72
N LEU A 187 -36.24 4.53 -18.41
CA LEU A 187 -35.21 5.43 -17.88
C LEU A 187 -35.44 6.90 -18.28
N GLY A 188 -36.32 7.14 -19.25
CA GLY A 188 -36.42 8.40 -19.97
C GLY A 188 -35.41 8.48 -21.12
N ASP A 189 -35.70 9.34 -22.09
CA ASP A 189 -34.79 9.62 -23.20
C ASP A 189 -33.47 10.23 -22.70
N TYR A 190 -32.37 9.85 -23.35
CA TYR A 190 -31.04 10.37 -23.07
C TYR A 190 -30.43 10.99 -24.33
N ASP A 191 -29.43 11.86 -24.13
CA ASP A 191 -28.67 12.43 -25.24
C ASP A 191 -27.63 11.40 -25.75
N PRO A 192 -27.77 10.89 -27.00
CA PRO A 192 -26.86 9.88 -27.52
C PRO A 192 -25.41 10.34 -27.61
N ALA A 193 -25.11 11.64 -27.63
CA ALA A 193 -23.74 12.12 -27.68
C ALA A 193 -22.96 11.90 -26.37
N VAL A 194 -23.67 11.85 -25.23
CA VAL A 194 -23.06 11.78 -23.89
C VAL A 194 -23.39 10.51 -23.12
N GLY A 195 -24.47 9.82 -23.50
CA GLY A 195 -24.98 8.63 -22.84
C GLY A 195 -25.65 8.96 -21.50
N ALA A 196 -25.71 7.97 -20.62
CA ALA A 196 -26.32 8.09 -19.29
C ALA A 196 -25.33 7.70 -18.19
N TRP A 197 -25.74 7.98 -16.96
CA TRP A 197 -24.96 7.72 -15.75
C TRP A 197 -25.79 7.08 -14.67
N ILE A 198 -25.14 6.32 -13.80
CA ILE A 198 -25.76 5.64 -12.67
C ILE A 198 -24.86 5.79 -11.43
N CYS A 199 -25.46 6.07 -10.27
CA CYS A 199 -24.78 5.99 -9.00
C CYS A 199 -24.59 4.52 -8.65
N PHE A 200 -23.42 4.12 -8.15
CA PHE A 200 -23.13 2.71 -7.83
C PHE A 200 -23.51 2.34 -6.39
N ASN A 201 -23.63 3.32 -5.49
CA ASN A 201 -24.13 3.11 -4.13
C ASN A 201 -25.62 3.47 -4.04
N PRO A 202 -26.39 2.76 -3.18
CA PRO A 202 -27.80 3.02 -2.98
C PRO A 202 -28.04 4.36 -2.28
N VAL A 203 -29.21 4.94 -2.55
CA VAL A 203 -29.64 6.22 -1.98
C VAL A 203 -30.91 6.09 -1.12
N ASP A 204 -31.26 7.15 -0.41
CA ASP A 204 -32.43 7.24 0.48
C ASP A 204 -33.76 7.56 -0.23
N GLY A 205 -33.74 7.71 -1.56
CA GLY A 205 -34.91 8.11 -2.36
C GLY A 205 -35.28 9.60 -2.26
N GLN A 206 -34.46 10.43 -1.62
CA GLN A 206 -34.68 11.88 -1.46
C GLN A 206 -33.65 12.72 -2.23
N GLY A 207 -32.53 12.11 -2.63
CA GLY A 207 -31.52 12.76 -3.46
C GLY A 207 -30.36 11.84 -3.81
N ARG A 208 -29.32 12.42 -4.40
CA ARG A 208 -28.09 11.73 -4.81
C ARG A 208 -26.80 12.39 -4.32
N ARG A 209 -26.88 13.19 -3.25
CA ARG A 209 -25.67 13.76 -2.63
C ARG A 209 -25.04 12.72 -1.73
N ASP A 210 -23.80 12.95 -1.27
CA ASP A 210 -23.15 12.05 -0.30
C ASP A 210 -24.00 11.83 0.97
N ALA A 211 -24.78 12.84 1.39
CA ALA A 211 -25.69 12.75 2.53
C ALA A 211 -26.91 11.84 2.29
N ASN A 212 -27.21 11.50 1.04
CA ASN A 212 -28.32 10.62 0.66
C ASN A 212 -27.88 9.16 0.49
N ILE A 213 -26.57 8.86 0.61
CA ILE A 213 -26.07 7.50 0.46
C ILE A 213 -26.45 6.69 1.70
N THR A 214 -27.12 5.56 1.48
CA THR A 214 -27.60 4.68 2.56
C THR A 214 -26.58 3.63 2.95
N GLU A 215 -25.81 3.12 1.99
CA GLU A 215 -24.79 2.09 2.19
C GLU A 215 -23.51 2.42 1.42
N TYR A 216 -22.35 2.24 2.06
CA TYR A 216 -21.04 2.54 1.48
C TYR A 216 -20.37 1.27 0.95
N ARG A 217 -21.07 0.54 0.07
CA ARG A 217 -20.64 -0.78 -0.43
C ARG A 217 -19.50 -0.69 -1.43
N TYR A 218 -19.50 0.33 -2.30
CA TYR A 218 -18.56 0.40 -3.42
C TYR A 218 -17.84 1.73 -3.56
N ALA A 219 -16.69 1.68 -4.23
CA ALA A 219 -15.93 2.83 -4.69
C ALA A 219 -15.65 2.71 -6.19
N LEU A 220 -15.54 3.86 -6.87
CA LEU A 220 -15.18 3.91 -8.28
C LEU A 220 -13.67 4.07 -8.42
N VAL A 221 -13.05 3.20 -9.20
CA VAL A 221 -11.70 3.34 -9.74
C VAL A 221 -11.83 3.52 -11.25
N GLU A 222 -11.35 4.66 -11.76
CA GLU A 222 -11.29 4.93 -13.20
C GLU A 222 -9.97 5.61 -13.55
N SER A 223 -9.46 5.33 -14.76
CA SER A 223 -8.32 6.00 -15.37
C SER A 223 -8.64 6.30 -16.83
N ASP A 224 -8.25 7.47 -17.33
CA ASP A 224 -8.38 7.85 -18.73
C ASP A 224 -7.03 8.18 -19.40
N GLU A 225 -5.92 8.06 -18.65
CA GLU A 225 -4.56 8.36 -19.12
C GLU A 225 -3.89 7.18 -19.83
N GLN A 226 -4.38 5.96 -19.61
CA GLN A 226 -3.80 4.71 -20.15
C GLN A 226 -4.75 4.06 -21.17
N ASP A 227 -4.22 3.18 -22.03
CA ASP A 227 -5.05 2.35 -22.90
C ASP A 227 -5.90 1.35 -22.09
N ILE A 228 -7.00 0.89 -22.69
CA ILE A 228 -8.01 0.09 -21.99
C ILE A 228 -7.50 -1.30 -21.60
N ASP A 229 -6.69 -1.92 -22.47
CA ASP A 229 -6.14 -3.25 -22.23
C ASP A 229 -5.18 -3.21 -21.03
N ARG A 230 -4.32 -2.19 -20.98
CA ARG A 230 -3.45 -1.93 -19.84
C ARG A 230 -4.22 -1.64 -18.56
N GLN A 231 -5.29 -0.85 -18.63
CA GLN A 231 -6.16 -0.63 -17.46
C GLN A 231 -6.71 -1.95 -16.92
N ALA A 232 -7.30 -2.79 -17.80
CA ALA A 232 -7.85 -4.08 -17.41
C ALA A 232 -6.79 -5.00 -16.80
N ALA A 233 -5.62 -5.11 -17.45
CA ALA A 233 -4.51 -5.94 -16.98
C ALA A 233 -4.07 -5.56 -15.56
N ILE A 234 -3.91 -4.26 -15.27
CA ILE A 234 -3.51 -3.80 -13.93
C ILE A 234 -4.63 -4.11 -12.91
N LEU A 235 -5.90 -3.82 -13.25
CA LEU A 235 -7.04 -4.10 -12.36
C LEU A 235 -7.14 -5.59 -12.01
N HIS A 236 -6.94 -6.48 -12.99
CA HIS A 236 -6.98 -7.93 -12.81
C HIS A 236 -5.77 -8.48 -12.06
N GLN A 237 -4.56 -7.99 -12.34
CA GLN A 237 -3.36 -8.44 -11.65
C GLN A 237 -3.34 -8.00 -10.18
N MET A 238 -3.91 -6.83 -9.87
CA MET A 238 -4.15 -6.42 -8.49
C MET A 238 -5.27 -7.21 -7.79
N GLN A 239 -5.98 -8.08 -8.52
CA GLN A 239 -7.08 -8.90 -8.01
C GLN A 239 -8.13 -8.06 -7.25
N LEU A 240 -8.39 -6.82 -7.69
CA LEU A 240 -9.35 -5.94 -7.01
C LEU A 240 -10.69 -6.65 -6.84
N PRO A 241 -11.40 -6.48 -5.70
CA PRO A 241 -12.69 -7.11 -5.49
C PRO A 241 -13.76 -6.35 -6.31
N LEU A 242 -13.86 -6.67 -7.61
CA LEU A 242 -14.72 -5.96 -8.55
C LEU A 242 -16.18 -6.44 -8.40
N ALA A 243 -17.09 -5.54 -8.07
CA ALA A 243 -18.53 -5.78 -8.20
C ALA A 243 -18.95 -5.73 -9.67
N ALA A 244 -18.45 -4.73 -10.41
CA ALA A 244 -18.67 -4.60 -11.85
C ALA A 244 -17.49 -3.89 -12.53
N LEU A 245 -17.21 -4.26 -13.78
CA LEU A 245 -16.30 -3.55 -14.66
C LEU A 245 -17.07 -3.03 -15.89
N VAL A 246 -17.16 -1.72 -16.05
CA VAL A 246 -17.96 -1.09 -17.12
C VAL A 246 -17.07 -0.35 -18.11
N TYR A 247 -17.18 -0.71 -19.39
CA TYR A 247 -16.60 0.06 -20.48
C TYR A 247 -17.39 1.34 -20.74
N SER A 248 -16.72 2.48 -20.69
CA SER A 248 -17.36 3.80 -20.84
C SER A 248 -17.87 4.14 -22.26
N GLY A 249 -17.59 3.29 -23.24
CA GLY A 249 -17.78 3.55 -24.66
C GLY A 249 -16.68 4.40 -25.30
N LYS A 250 -15.60 4.76 -24.57
CA LYS A 250 -14.46 5.52 -25.15
C LYS A 250 -13.09 4.99 -24.72
N LYS A 251 -12.52 5.55 -23.65
CA LYS A 251 -11.11 5.31 -23.24
C LYS A 251 -10.95 4.85 -21.78
N SER A 252 -12.02 4.88 -21.00
CA SER A 252 -11.96 4.53 -19.58
C SER A 252 -12.76 3.26 -19.28
N LEU A 253 -12.22 2.47 -18.36
CA LEU A 253 -12.95 1.47 -17.61
C LEU A 253 -13.39 2.05 -16.27
N HIS A 254 -14.65 1.79 -15.91
CA HIS A 254 -15.22 2.13 -14.62
C HIS A 254 -15.25 0.85 -13.78
N ALA A 255 -14.23 0.68 -12.93
CA ALA A 255 -14.14 -0.42 -11.99
C ALA A 255 -14.88 -0.06 -10.71
N ILE A 256 -15.98 -0.75 -10.44
CA ILE A 256 -16.76 -0.62 -9.21
C ILE A 256 -16.20 -1.65 -8.21
N VAL A 257 -15.45 -1.17 -7.23
CA VAL A 257 -14.70 -1.99 -6.27
C VAL A 257 -15.49 -2.11 -4.96
N LYS A 258 -15.63 -3.32 -4.43
CA LYS A 258 -16.24 -3.61 -3.13
C LYS A 258 -15.35 -3.07 -2.01
N VAL A 259 -15.88 -2.13 -1.24
CA VAL A 259 -15.22 -1.57 -0.05
C VAL A 259 -16.00 -1.85 1.22
N ASP A 260 -17.30 -2.17 1.17
CA ASP A 260 -18.14 -2.62 2.29
C ASP A 260 -17.90 -1.85 3.60
N ALA A 261 -17.86 -0.52 3.50
CA ALA A 261 -17.57 0.32 4.65
C ALA A 261 -18.83 0.50 5.52
N PRO A 262 -18.72 0.34 6.85
CA PRO A 262 -19.87 0.49 7.76
C PRO A 262 -20.34 1.95 7.90
N ASP A 263 -19.49 2.92 7.60
CA ASP A 263 -19.81 4.34 7.70
C ASP A 263 -18.92 5.20 6.78
N SER A 264 -19.26 6.49 6.70
CA SER A 264 -18.55 7.45 5.84
C SER A 264 -17.08 7.67 6.24
N ALA A 265 -16.73 7.55 7.53
CA ALA A 265 -15.36 7.76 7.98
C ALA A 265 -14.47 6.58 7.57
N GLU A 266 -14.97 5.36 7.73
CA GLU A 266 -14.30 4.15 7.29
C GLU A 266 -14.24 4.05 5.76
N TYR A 267 -15.30 4.49 5.07
CA TYR A 267 -15.32 4.59 3.61
C TYR A 267 -14.14 5.41 3.08
N ARG A 268 -13.90 6.60 3.64
CA ARG A 268 -12.79 7.46 3.23
C ARG A 268 -11.45 6.78 3.40
N LYS A 269 -11.23 6.10 4.54
CA LYS A 269 -9.97 5.37 4.77
C LYS A 269 -9.75 4.25 3.77
N ARG A 270 -10.79 3.44 3.51
CA ARG A 270 -10.71 2.33 2.54
C ARG A 270 -10.48 2.85 1.13
N VAL A 271 -11.16 3.92 0.72
CA VAL A 271 -10.94 4.56 -0.59
C VAL A 271 -9.54 5.16 -0.69
N ASP A 272 -9.04 5.84 0.34
CA ASP A 272 -7.68 6.40 0.34
C ASP A 272 -6.63 5.29 0.19
N TYR A 273 -6.79 4.18 0.92
CA TYR A 273 -5.92 3.01 0.80
C TYR A 273 -6.01 2.37 -0.59
N LEU A 274 -7.22 2.14 -1.11
CA LEU A 274 -7.43 1.60 -2.46
C LEU A 274 -6.74 2.45 -3.53
N TYR A 275 -6.87 3.77 -3.45
CA TYR A 275 -6.26 4.70 -4.39
C TYR A 275 -4.74 4.77 -4.24
N GLU A 276 -4.22 4.55 -3.04
CA GLU A 276 -2.78 4.41 -2.79
C GLU A 276 -2.23 3.17 -3.49
N VAL A 277 -2.84 2.01 -3.24
CA VAL A 277 -2.45 0.73 -3.85
C VAL A 277 -2.52 0.82 -5.37
N CYS A 278 -3.64 1.30 -5.93
CA CYS A 278 -3.77 1.42 -7.38
C CYS A 278 -2.68 2.32 -8.00
N ARG A 279 -2.31 3.43 -7.34
CA ARG A 279 -1.24 4.31 -7.83
C ARG A 279 0.13 3.66 -7.79
N LYS A 280 0.46 2.99 -6.68
CA LYS A 280 1.71 2.22 -6.53
C LYS A 280 1.86 1.12 -7.59
N ASN A 281 0.73 0.56 -8.02
CA ASN A 281 0.66 -0.48 -9.05
C ASN A 281 0.52 0.08 -10.48
N GLY A 282 0.65 1.40 -10.66
CA GLY A 282 0.76 2.03 -11.97
C GLY A 282 -0.56 2.50 -12.59
N LEU A 283 -1.68 2.50 -11.87
CA LEU A 283 -2.93 3.15 -12.31
C LEU A 283 -2.94 4.63 -11.92
N GLN A 284 -3.10 5.51 -12.91
CA GLN A 284 -3.29 6.94 -12.70
C GLN A 284 -4.78 7.24 -12.50
N ILE A 285 -5.19 7.42 -11.23
CA ILE A 285 -6.59 7.61 -10.87
C ILE A 285 -6.94 9.09 -10.72
N ASP A 286 -8.11 9.50 -11.23
CA ASP A 286 -8.68 10.81 -10.93
C ASP A 286 -9.20 10.87 -9.48
N GLN A 287 -8.49 11.63 -8.63
CA GLN A 287 -8.82 11.80 -7.21
C GLN A 287 -10.19 12.45 -6.96
N GLN A 288 -10.82 13.07 -7.96
CA GLN A 288 -12.16 13.65 -7.84
C GLN A 288 -13.27 12.60 -7.75
N ASN A 289 -12.96 11.32 -7.99
CA ASN A 289 -13.91 10.22 -7.99
C ASN A 289 -14.10 9.53 -6.64
N ARG A 290 -13.44 10.00 -5.57
CA ARG A 290 -13.49 9.40 -4.23
C ARG A 290 -14.84 9.51 -3.51
N ASN A 291 -15.79 10.25 -4.05
CA ASN A 291 -17.06 10.50 -3.37
C ASN A 291 -18.02 9.31 -3.53
N PRO A 292 -18.74 8.90 -2.48
CA PRO A 292 -19.63 7.73 -2.52
C PRO A 292 -20.84 7.92 -3.43
N SER A 293 -21.25 9.17 -3.71
CA SER A 293 -22.33 9.50 -4.65
C SER A 293 -21.86 9.72 -6.10
N ARG A 294 -20.62 9.32 -6.42
CA ARG A 294 -20.06 9.53 -7.75
C ARG A 294 -20.86 8.75 -8.80
N LEU A 295 -20.98 9.37 -9.98
CA LEU A 295 -21.66 8.78 -11.13
C LEU A 295 -20.68 7.94 -11.95
N SER A 296 -21.03 6.68 -12.15
CA SER A 296 -20.39 5.79 -13.13
C SER A 296 -21.16 5.80 -14.45
N ARG A 297 -20.57 5.24 -15.51
CA ARG A 297 -21.28 5.03 -16.78
C ARG A 297 -22.31 3.92 -16.64
N MET A 298 -23.47 4.14 -17.25
CA MET A 298 -24.56 3.18 -17.25
C MET A 298 -24.35 2.17 -18.39
N PRO A 299 -24.25 0.87 -18.11
CA PRO A 299 -24.22 -0.15 -19.15
C PRO A 299 -25.59 -0.28 -19.82
N GLY A 300 -25.63 -0.71 -21.07
CA GLY A 300 -26.88 -0.77 -21.84
C GLY A 300 -27.17 0.51 -22.65
N ILE A 301 -26.28 1.51 -22.63
CA ILE A 301 -26.53 2.82 -23.22
C ILE A 301 -25.55 3.12 -24.35
N LEU A 302 -26.01 3.82 -25.38
CA LEU A 302 -25.16 4.32 -26.46
C LEU A 302 -24.57 5.68 -26.11
N ARG A 303 -23.30 5.87 -26.45
CA ARG A 303 -22.59 7.14 -26.31
C ARG A 303 -21.76 7.39 -27.56
N ASP A 304 -22.14 8.40 -28.33
CA ASP A 304 -21.46 8.81 -29.56
C ASP A 304 -21.32 7.62 -30.54
N GLY A 305 -22.40 6.84 -30.66
CA GLY A 305 -22.45 5.59 -31.44
C GLY A 305 -21.76 4.38 -30.80
N GLN A 306 -21.06 4.55 -29.67
CA GLN A 306 -20.33 3.48 -28.97
C GLN A 306 -21.19 2.86 -27.87
N LYS A 307 -21.07 1.53 -27.70
CA LYS A 307 -21.78 0.79 -26.65
C LYS A 307 -21.09 1.00 -25.29
N GLN A 308 -21.85 1.40 -24.28
CA GLN A 308 -21.43 1.32 -22.88
C GLN A 308 -21.78 -0.07 -22.35
N CYS A 309 -20.77 -0.86 -21.98
CA CYS A 309 -20.94 -2.29 -21.73
C CYS A 309 -20.47 -2.68 -20.34
N LEU A 310 -21.27 -3.52 -19.68
CA LEU A 310 -20.83 -4.32 -18.55
C LEU A 310 -19.97 -5.46 -19.09
N LEU A 311 -18.70 -5.45 -18.71
CA LEU A 311 -17.73 -6.46 -19.15
C LEU A 311 -17.70 -7.65 -18.21
N GLU A 312 -17.67 -7.37 -16.90
CA GLU A 312 -17.51 -8.37 -15.85
C GLU A 312 -18.33 -8.00 -14.63
N THR A 313 -18.74 -9.02 -13.87
CA THR A 313 -19.30 -8.87 -12.51
C THR A 313 -18.63 -9.86 -11.57
N ASN A 314 -18.43 -9.43 -10.32
CA ASN A 314 -17.92 -10.28 -9.24
C ASN A 314 -16.60 -10.99 -9.56
N THR A 315 -15.62 -10.27 -10.11
CA THR A 315 -14.27 -10.78 -10.42
C THR A 315 -13.23 -10.31 -9.40
N GLY A 316 -12.07 -10.96 -9.38
CA GLY A 316 -11.02 -10.73 -8.38
C GLY A 316 -11.34 -11.35 -7.01
N LYS A 317 -10.88 -10.71 -5.93
CA LYS A 317 -11.09 -11.18 -4.56
C LYS A 317 -12.56 -11.06 -4.14
N SER A 318 -13.01 -11.93 -3.24
CA SER A 318 -14.43 -12.05 -2.92
C SER A 318 -14.95 -10.86 -2.09
N CYS A 319 -14.09 -10.28 -1.24
CA CYS A 319 -14.43 -9.15 -0.37
C CYS A 319 -13.20 -8.26 -0.10
N TRP A 320 -13.46 -7.10 0.52
CA TRP A 320 -12.43 -6.12 0.88
C TRP A 320 -11.31 -6.72 1.75
N GLN A 321 -11.65 -7.50 2.79
CA GLN A 321 -10.65 -8.02 3.73
C GLN A 321 -9.71 -9.02 3.06
N GLU A 322 -10.25 -9.96 2.26
CA GLU A 322 -9.43 -10.93 1.52
C GLU A 322 -8.46 -10.24 0.55
N TRP A 323 -8.89 -9.13 -0.04
CA TRP A 323 -8.03 -8.34 -0.92
C TRP A 323 -6.91 -7.62 -0.16
N VAL A 324 -7.20 -7.00 0.97
CA VAL A 324 -6.18 -6.35 1.81
C VAL A 324 -5.15 -7.38 2.29
N ASP A 325 -5.60 -8.50 2.84
CA ASP A 325 -4.71 -9.56 3.31
C ASP A 325 -3.80 -10.08 2.19
N TRP A 326 -4.34 -10.20 0.97
CA TRP A 326 -3.56 -10.60 -0.20
C TRP A 326 -2.54 -9.55 -0.66
N ILE A 327 -2.92 -8.27 -0.72
CA ILE A 327 -2.00 -7.18 -1.07
C ILE A 327 -0.86 -7.09 -0.05
N GLU A 328 -1.16 -7.24 1.24
CA GLU A 328 -0.16 -7.15 2.33
C GLU A 328 0.76 -8.38 2.37
N SER A 329 0.24 -9.58 2.04
CA SER A 329 1.04 -10.82 1.98
C SER A 329 1.89 -10.98 0.73
N ALA A 330 1.58 -10.26 -0.36
CA ALA A 330 2.40 -10.28 -1.57
C ALA A 330 3.78 -9.60 -1.37
N THR A 331 3.94 -8.85 -0.28
CA THR A 331 5.19 -8.37 0.27
C THR A 331 5.44 -9.05 1.61
N ASP A 332 5.65 -10.37 1.62
CA ASP A 332 5.99 -11.06 2.87
C ASP A 332 7.37 -10.57 3.31
N GLU A 333 7.42 -9.74 4.35
CA GLU A 333 8.64 -9.18 4.96
C GLU A 333 9.44 -10.27 5.72
N LEU A 334 9.50 -11.48 5.17
CA LEU A 334 10.32 -12.54 5.72
C LEU A 334 11.76 -12.39 5.22
N PRO A 335 12.75 -12.67 6.09
CA PRO A 335 14.14 -12.75 5.66
C PRO A 335 14.30 -13.75 4.51
N ASP A 336 15.20 -13.44 3.58
CA ASP A 336 15.60 -14.37 2.53
C ASP A 336 16.14 -15.69 3.12
N THR A 337 16.05 -16.76 2.35
CA THR A 337 16.61 -18.04 2.74
C THR A 337 18.13 -17.98 2.78
N GLU A 338 18.73 -18.23 3.94
CA GLU A 338 20.18 -18.34 4.09
C GLU A 338 20.68 -19.76 3.77
N ASN A 339 21.80 -19.89 3.05
CA ASN A 339 22.47 -21.17 2.87
C ASN A 339 23.51 -21.39 3.98
N LEU A 340 23.31 -22.44 4.78
CA LEU A 340 24.18 -22.77 5.91
C LEU A 340 25.66 -22.99 5.50
N ALA A 341 25.93 -23.38 4.25
CA ALA A 341 27.30 -23.57 3.76
C ALA A 341 28.11 -22.27 3.76
N ASP A 342 27.45 -21.13 3.54
CA ASP A 342 28.10 -19.83 3.38
C ASP A 342 28.66 -19.29 4.71
N THR A 343 28.07 -19.70 5.84
CA THR A 343 28.48 -19.27 7.20
C THR A 343 29.10 -20.40 8.03
N TRP A 344 29.32 -21.58 7.46
CA TRP A 344 29.79 -22.75 8.22
C TRP A 344 31.20 -22.57 8.80
N ALA A 345 32.10 -21.94 8.04
CA ALA A 345 33.49 -21.74 8.46
C ALA A 345 33.68 -20.54 9.39
N ASP A 346 32.78 -19.55 9.30
CA ASP A 346 32.82 -18.32 10.10
C ASP A 346 31.39 -17.94 10.53
N PRO A 347 30.88 -18.57 11.61
CA PRO A 347 29.53 -18.32 12.08
C PRO A 347 29.42 -16.90 12.68
N PRO A 348 28.27 -16.24 12.52
CA PRO A 348 28.06 -14.90 13.05
C PRO A 348 28.23 -14.86 14.57
N ALA A 349 28.78 -13.75 15.06
CA ALA A 349 29.00 -13.54 16.48
C ALA A 349 27.67 -13.52 17.25
N LEU A 350 27.60 -14.25 18.36
CA LEU A 350 26.43 -14.24 19.23
C LEU A 350 26.30 -12.89 19.93
N ALA A 351 25.07 -12.39 20.07
CA ALA A 351 24.78 -11.18 20.84
C ALA A 351 25.34 -11.28 22.28
N PRO A 352 25.87 -10.20 22.87
CA PRO A 352 26.44 -10.22 24.22
C PRO A 352 25.41 -10.72 25.26
N PRO A 353 25.84 -11.48 26.29
CA PRO A 353 24.95 -11.88 27.37
C PRO A 353 24.48 -10.64 28.16
N LEU A 354 23.17 -10.55 28.40
CA LEU A 354 22.57 -9.64 29.38
C LEU A 354 22.51 -10.31 30.76
N ILE A 355 22.14 -11.60 30.76
CA ILE A 355 22.16 -12.50 31.91
C ILE A 355 22.91 -13.76 31.47
N ASP A 356 24.02 -14.07 32.14
CA ASP A 356 24.91 -15.15 31.76
C ASP A 356 24.16 -16.48 31.67
N ASN A 357 24.27 -17.15 30.52
CA ASN A 357 23.64 -18.42 30.19
C ASN A 357 22.09 -18.43 30.25
N VAL A 358 21.45 -17.27 30.32
CA VAL A 358 19.99 -17.14 30.40
C VAL A 358 19.44 -16.26 29.28
N LEU A 359 20.00 -15.06 29.09
CA LEU A 359 19.43 -14.07 28.16
C LEU A 359 20.53 -13.25 27.50
N ARG A 360 20.48 -13.11 26.17
CA ARG A 360 21.36 -12.21 25.39
C ARG A 360 20.66 -10.88 25.12
N GLN A 361 21.43 -9.82 24.91
CA GLN A 361 20.90 -8.51 24.54
C GLN A 361 20.10 -8.64 23.23
N GLY A 362 18.93 -7.99 23.17
CA GLY A 362 17.98 -8.08 22.04
C GLY A 362 17.01 -9.26 22.10
N HIS A 363 17.22 -10.25 22.98
CA HIS A 363 16.33 -11.40 23.11
C HIS A 363 15.19 -11.14 24.12
N LYS A 364 14.12 -11.95 24.07
CA LYS A 364 12.94 -11.87 24.95
C LYS A 364 13.00 -12.97 26.02
N MET A 365 12.57 -12.67 27.25
CA MET A 365 12.44 -13.64 28.36
C MET A 365 11.09 -13.48 29.05
N LEU A 366 10.42 -14.61 29.34
CA LEU A 366 9.19 -14.65 30.12
C LEU A 366 9.42 -15.34 31.46
N LEU A 367 9.13 -14.65 32.57
CA LEU A 367 9.15 -15.24 33.91
C LEU A 367 7.74 -15.63 34.33
N ALA A 368 7.42 -16.92 34.23
CA ALA A 368 6.11 -17.47 34.55
C ALA A 368 6.05 -18.07 35.97
N GLY A 369 4.85 -18.08 36.57
CA GLY A 369 4.61 -18.70 37.87
C GLY A 369 3.29 -18.26 38.50
N PRO A 370 2.79 -18.97 39.53
CA PRO A 370 1.52 -18.65 40.18
C PRO A 370 1.46 -17.23 40.77
N SER A 371 0.24 -16.75 41.04
CA SER A 371 0.05 -15.50 41.79
C SER A 371 0.74 -15.58 43.15
N LYS A 372 1.38 -14.48 43.56
CA LYS A 372 2.16 -14.36 44.81
C LYS A 372 3.39 -15.28 44.94
N ALA A 373 3.84 -15.94 43.87
CA ALA A 373 5.06 -16.77 43.88
C ALA A 373 6.39 -15.98 43.93
N GLY A 374 6.35 -14.66 44.08
CA GLY A 374 7.56 -13.82 44.18
C GLY A 374 8.11 -13.27 42.86
N LYS A 375 7.41 -13.46 41.72
CA LYS A 375 7.85 -12.98 40.39
C LYS A 375 8.29 -11.51 40.37
N SER A 376 7.47 -10.62 40.93
CA SER A 376 7.81 -9.19 40.97
C SER A 376 9.06 -8.91 41.79
N PHE A 377 9.30 -9.64 42.89
CA PHE A 377 10.53 -9.50 43.67
C PHE A 377 11.75 -9.98 42.88
N ALA A 378 11.62 -11.10 42.18
CA ALA A 378 12.68 -11.61 41.29
C ALA A 378 13.00 -10.63 40.15
N LEU A 379 11.99 -10.00 39.54
CA LEU A 379 12.17 -8.99 38.50
C LEU A 379 12.78 -7.68 39.04
N ILE A 380 12.41 -7.27 40.25
CA ILE A 380 13.01 -6.12 40.93
C ILE A 380 14.49 -6.41 41.25
N GLU A 381 14.79 -7.58 41.80
CA GLU A 381 16.17 -8.04 42.04
C GLU A 381 16.97 -8.08 40.73
N LEU A 382 16.36 -8.54 39.62
CA LEU A 382 17.00 -8.52 38.31
C LEU A 382 17.33 -7.10 37.85
N CYS A 383 16.41 -6.14 38.01
CA CYS A 383 16.68 -4.74 37.67
C CYS A 383 17.84 -4.17 38.51
N ILE A 384 17.91 -4.51 39.79
CA ILE A 384 19.01 -4.12 40.68
C ILE A 384 20.32 -4.78 40.23
N SER A 385 20.28 -6.07 39.91
CA SER A 385 21.44 -6.85 39.44
C SER A 385 22.02 -6.27 38.14
N ILE A 386 21.17 -5.88 37.20
CA ILE A 386 21.56 -5.21 35.95
C ILE A 386 22.07 -3.80 36.21
N ALA A 387 21.44 -3.02 37.09
CA ALA A 387 21.89 -1.65 37.37
C ALA A 387 23.27 -1.62 38.04
N GLU A 388 23.49 -2.54 38.99
CA GLU A 388 24.70 -2.61 39.81
C GLU A 388 25.78 -3.56 39.27
N GLY A 389 25.50 -4.31 38.19
CA GLY A 389 26.42 -5.30 37.63
C GLY A 389 26.69 -6.48 38.58
N ARG A 390 25.65 -6.93 39.31
CA ARG A 390 25.73 -8.01 40.30
C ARG A 390 25.06 -9.28 39.77
N PRO A 391 25.36 -10.47 40.35
CA PRO A 391 24.69 -11.70 39.96
C PRO A 391 23.23 -11.74 40.43
N TRP A 392 22.31 -12.03 39.51
CA TRP A 392 20.91 -12.31 39.83
C TRP A 392 20.77 -13.67 40.52
N PHE A 393 19.97 -13.75 41.59
CA PHE A 393 19.88 -14.89 42.51
C PHE A 393 21.23 -15.34 43.08
N GLY A 394 22.21 -14.43 43.14
CA GLY A 394 23.58 -14.75 43.55
C GLY A 394 24.32 -15.72 42.63
N ARG A 395 23.78 -16.04 41.45
CA ARG A 395 24.33 -17.07 40.54
C ARG A 395 24.57 -16.57 39.12
N PHE A 396 23.62 -15.85 38.54
CA PHE A 396 23.67 -15.50 37.11
C PHE A 396 24.26 -14.10 36.93
N GLY A 397 25.45 -13.99 36.37
CA GLY A 397 26.08 -12.68 36.12
C GLY A 397 25.20 -11.79 35.22
N CYS A 398 25.11 -10.50 35.55
CA CYS A 398 24.35 -9.53 34.77
C CYS A 398 25.27 -8.46 34.19
N ALA A 399 25.05 -8.10 32.93
CA ALA A 399 25.69 -6.94 32.32
C ALA A 399 25.21 -5.67 33.02
N GLN A 400 26.13 -4.74 33.28
CA GLN A 400 25.79 -3.48 33.92
C GLN A 400 25.18 -2.49 32.91
N GLY A 401 24.06 -1.85 33.25
CA GLY A 401 23.52 -0.76 32.44
C GLY A 401 22.13 -0.29 32.85
N LYS A 402 21.55 0.59 32.03
CA LYS A 402 20.25 1.20 32.32
C LYS A 402 19.09 0.24 32.06
N VAL A 403 18.17 0.17 33.01
CA VAL A 403 16.99 -0.69 32.96
C VAL A 403 15.72 0.14 33.16
N LEU A 404 14.69 -0.18 32.38
CA LEU A 404 13.35 0.38 32.53
C LEU A 404 12.42 -0.67 33.13
N TYR A 405 11.88 -0.41 34.31
CA TYR A 405 10.86 -1.26 34.93
C TYR A 405 9.47 -0.62 34.79
N ILE A 406 8.56 -1.32 34.12
CA ILE A 406 7.20 -0.89 33.82
C ILE A 406 6.26 -1.59 34.79
N ASN A 407 5.79 -0.83 35.78
CA ASN A 407 4.90 -1.30 36.83
C ASN A 407 3.44 -1.11 36.41
N LEU A 408 2.72 -2.20 36.14
CA LEU A 408 1.32 -2.20 35.72
C LEU A 408 0.35 -2.59 36.85
N GLU A 409 0.85 -3.14 37.96
CA GLU A 409 0.01 -3.76 38.99
C GLU A 409 0.04 -3.05 40.35
N LEU A 410 1.19 -2.51 40.77
CA LEU A 410 1.36 -1.92 42.10
C LEU A 410 1.11 -0.42 42.11
N ASP A 411 0.62 0.13 43.22
CA ASP A 411 0.68 1.58 43.37
C ASP A 411 2.14 2.06 43.42
N ARG A 412 2.36 3.32 43.04
CA ARG A 412 3.68 3.92 42.94
C ARG A 412 4.47 3.84 44.26
N ALA A 413 3.83 4.09 45.40
CA ALA A 413 4.54 4.11 46.68
C ALA A 413 5.02 2.70 47.05
N SER A 414 4.15 1.70 46.93
CA SER A 414 4.50 0.30 47.16
C SER A 414 5.64 -0.18 46.25
N CYS A 415 5.63 0.21 44.97
CA CYS A 415 6.71 -0.13 44.04
C CYS A 415 8.06 0.44 44.50
N LEU A 416 8.10 1.74 44.83
CA LEU A 416 9.31 2.40 45.31
C LEU A 416 9.85 1.78 46.61
N HIS A 417 8.97 1.48 47.56
CA HIS A 417 9.35 0.80 48.79
C HIS A 417 9.94 -0.59 48.53
N ARG A 418 9.35 -1.39 47.64
CA ARG A 418 9.88 -2.72 47.31
C ARG A 418 11.30 -2.67 46.75
N PHE A 419 11.62 -1.73 45.86
CA PHE A 419 13.00 -1.59 45.38
C PHE A 419 13.97 -1.35 46.54
N ARG A 420 13.62 -0.44 47.46
CA ARG A 420 14.43 -0.15 48.65
C ARG A 420 14.55 -1.36 49.58
N ASP A 421 13.45 -2.08 49.81
CA ASP A 421 13.41 -3.27 50.66
C ASP A 421 14.30 -4.38 50.08
N VAL A 422 14.28 -4.57 48.76
CA VAL A 422 15.15 -5.55 48.07
C VAL A 422 16.62 -5.14 48.16
N TYR A 423 16.98 -3.87 47.93
CA TYR A 423 18.36 -3.40 48.17
C TYR A 423 18.83 -3.70 49.60
N THR A 424 17.96 -3.44 50.58
CA THR A 424 18.25 -3.68 52.00
C THR A 424 18.42 -5.17 52.29
N ALA A 425 17.56 -6.02 51.72
CA ALA A 425 17.62 -7.47 51.91
C ALA A 425 18.85 -8.11 51.25
N LEU A 426 19.33 -7.53 50.15
CA LEU A 426 20.55 -7.97 49.46
C LEU A 426 21.84 -7.45 50.10
N ASP A 427 21.74 -6.54 51.09
CA ASP A 427 22.88 -5.84 51.69
C ASP A 427 23.75 -5.12 50.64
N LEU A 428 23.09 -4.49 49.66
CA LEU A 428 23.76 -3.79 48.55
C LEU A 428 23.67 -2.26 48.72
N ALA A 429 24.81 -1.59 48.54
CA ALA A 429 24.85 -0.14 48.40
C ALA A 429 24.27 0.26 47.03
N PRO A 430 23.42 1.31 46.95
CA PRO A 430 22.78 1.75 45.72
C PRO A 430 23.71 2.63 44.87
N ASP A 431 24.90 2.13 44.54
CA ASP A 431 25.96 2.89 43.85
C ASP A 431 25.54 3.32 42.43
N HIS A 432 24.70 2.52 41.77
CA HIS A 432 24.21 2.74 40.41
C HIS A 432 22.69 2.74 40.32
N VAL A 433 21.98 3.03 41.41
CA VAL A 433 20.51 3.11 41.43
C VAL A 433 19.93 4.07 40.38
N SER A 434 20.72 5.08 39.97
CA SER A 434 20.35 6.01 38.88
C SER A 434 20.19 5.34 37.50
N ASN A 435 20.64 4.10 37.34
CA ASN A 435 20.41 3.29 36.14
C ASN A 435 19.01 2.67 36.10
N ILE A 436 18.21 2.76 37.17
CA ILE A 436 16.86 2.19 37.24
C ILE A 436 15.84 3.31 37.00
N ASP A 437 15.13 3.24 35.87
CA ASP A 437 13.97 4.07 35.60
C ASP A 437 12.67 3.28 35.88
N LEU A 438 11.71 3.92 36.55
CA LEU A 438 10.40 3.31 36.84
C LEU A 438 9.29 4.02 36.07
N TRP A 439 8.48 3.25 35.33
CA TRP A 439 7.26 3.75 34.70
C TRP A 439 6.03 3.12 35.36
N ASN A 440 5.39 3.90 36.23
CA ASN A 440 4.19 3.45 36.95
C ASN A 440 2.93 3.71 36.11
N LEU A 441 2.31 2.62 35.65
CA LEU A 441 1.16 2.61 34.74
C LEU A 441 -0.08 1.93 35.35
N ARG A 442 -0.07 1.59 36.64
CA ARG A 442 -1.26 1.05 37.31
C ARG A 442 -2.48 1.96 37.09
N GLY A 443 -3.56 1.39 36.59
CA GLY A 443 -4.81 2.09 36.30
C GLY A 443 -4.86 2.78 34.93
N VAL A 444 -3.75 2.75 34.18
CA VAL A 444 -3.69 3.24 32.79
C VAL A 444 -3.90 2.04 31.87
N SER A 445 -5.14 1.86 31.40
CA SER A 445 -5.48 0.78 30.44
C SER A 445 -5.07 1.21 29.04
N VAL A 446 -3.93 0.71 28.57
CA VAL A 446 -3.46 0.91 27.20
C VAL A 446 -2.98 -0.45 26.67
N PRO A 447 -3.62 -0.99 25.61
CA PRO A 447 -3.18 -2.23 24.99
C PRO A 447 -1.79 -2.09 24.34
N MET A 448 -1.10 -3.22 24.16
CA MET A 448 0.33 -3.23 23.76
C MET A 448 0.58 -2.52 22.42
N ASP A 449 -0.29 -2.70 21.43
CA ASP A 449 -0.26 -2.01 20.13
C ASP A 449 -0.13 -0.48 20.27
N LYS A 450 -0.77 0.11 21.28
CA LYS A 450 -0.73 1.55 21.58
C LYS A 450 0.38 1.93 22.56
N LEU A 451 0.88 0.97 23.34
CA LEU A 451 1.95 1.19 24.31
C LEU A 451 3.33 1.10 23.66
N ALA A 452 3.55 0.14 22.76
CA ALA A 452 4.83 -0.14 22.12
C ALA A 452 5.42 1.08 21.39
N PRO A 453 4.69 1.84 20.55
CA PRO A 453 5.24 3.04 19.91
C PRO A 453 5.67 4.12 20.92
N LYS A 454 4.94 4.27 22.03
CA LYS A 454 5.28 5.21 23.10
C LYS A 454 6.51 4.76 23.87
N LEU A 455 6.62 3.45 24.11
CA LEU A 455 7.76 2.82 24.77
C LEU A 455 9.02 2.97 23.94
N ILE A 456 8.97 2.61 22.65
CA ILE A 456 10.08 2.76 21.70
C ILE A 456 10.57 4.21 21.68
N ARG A 457 9.66 5.17 21.45
CA ARG A 457 10.01 6.61 21.42
C ARG A 457 10.67 7.09 22.70
N ARG A 458 10.25 6.57 23.86
CA ARG A 458 10.78 6.96 25.18
C ARG A 458 12.11 6.25 25.49
N ALA A 459 12.28 5.02 25.03
CA ALA A 459 13.48 4.20 25.20
C ALA A 459 14.62 4.63 24.27
N GLN A 460 14.32 5.06 23.04
CA GLN A 460 15.29 5.50 22.02
C GLN A 460 16.28 6.56 22.51
N ARG A 461 15.89 7.41 23.48
CA ARG A 461 16.75 8.49 24.00
C ARG A 461 17.53 8.13 25.26
N LYS A 462 17.29 6.94 25.82
CA LYS A 462 17.77 6.58 27.16
C LYS A 462 18.71 5.36 27.18
N ASN A 463 18.92 4.71 26.04
CA ASN A 463 19.85 3.58 25.86
C ASN A 463 19.68 2.51 26.94
N TYR A 464 18.44 2.04 27.13
CA TYR A 464 18.17 0.93 28.05
C TYR A 464 18.73 -0.37 27.48
N ILE A 465 19.46 -1.12 28.31
CA ILE A 465 19.93 -2.46 27.97
C ILE A 465 18.88 -3.54 28.29
N ALA A 466 17.88 -3.19 29.10
CA ALA A 466 16.76 -4.07 29.47
C ALA A 466 15.48 -3.27 29.70
N VAL A 467 14.35 -3.85 29.30
CA VAL A 467 13.00 -3.35 29.60
C VAL A 467 12.21 -4.49 30.24
N VAL A 468 11.65 -4.23 31.43
CA VAL A 468 10.91 -5.22 32.22
C VAL A 468 9.45 -4.80 32.33
N LEU A 469 8.54 -5.68 31.93
CA LEU A 469 7.09 -5.50 31.99
C LEU A 469 6.51 -6.36 33.12
N ASP A 470 5.93 -5.74 34.15
CA ASP A 470 5.37 -6.46 35.29
C ASP A 470 3.94 -5.98 35.64
N PRO A 471 2.89 -6.79 35.37
CA PRO A 471 2.84 -8.05 34.62
C PRO A 471 2.35 -7.89 33.16
N ILE A 472 2.64 -8.89 32.33
CA ILE A 472 2.33 -8.89 30.89
C ILE A 472 0.82 -8.95 30.57
N TYR A 473 0.00 -9.63 31.39
CA TYR A 473 -1.44 -9.78 31.13
C TYR A 473 -2.23 -8.46 31.18
N LYS A 474 -1.64 -7.38 31.70
CA LYS A 474 -2.26 -6.04 31.71
C LYS A 474 -2.16 -5.31 30.38
N VAL A 475 -1.31 -5.78 29.47
CA VAL A 475 -1.05 -5.16 28.16
C VAL A 475 -1.46 -6.06 27.00
N ILE A 476 -1.69 -7.35 27.25
CA ILE A 476 -2.23 -8.29 26.25
C ILE A 476 -3.73 -8.04 26.05
N THR A 477 -4.15 -7.86 24.81
CA THR A 477 -5.56 -7.92 24.39
C THR A 477 -5.88 -9.36 23.99
N GLY A 478 -6.27 -10.20 24.94
CA GLY A 478 -6.52 -11.61 24.67
C GLY A 478 -6.48 -12.53 25.88
N ASP A 479 -6.75 -13.81 25.65
CA ASP A 479 -6.56 -14.91 26.57
C ASP A 479 -5.09 -15.36 26.55
N GLU A 480 -4.42 -15.25 27.69
CA GLU A 480 -3.02 -15.69 27.91
C GLU A 480 -2.85 -17.19 27.65
N ASN A 481 -3.94 -17.97 27.71
CA ASN A 481 -3.91 -19.42 27.43
C ASN A 481 -4.02 -19.75 25.94
N SER A 482 -4.22 -18.75 25.07
CA SER A 482 -4.24 -18.95 23.62
C SER A 482 -2.85 -18.81 23.04
N ALA A 483 -2.29 -19.92 22.53
CA ALA A 483 -0.98 -19.94 21.87
C ALA A 483 -0.92 -18.98 20.67
N ASP A 484 -2.02 -18.84 19.91
CA ASP A 484 -2.12 -17.92 18.76
C ASP A 484 -2.03 -16.44 19.19
N GLN A 485 -2.70 -16.07 20.29
CA GLN A 485 -2.71 -14.69 20.77
C GLN A 485 -1.39 -14.31 21.43
N MET A 486 -0.74 -15.27 22.11
CA MET A 486 0.62 -15.07 22.65
C MET A 486 1.68 -14.98 21.54
N ALA A 487 1.55 -15.75 20.45
CA ALA A 487 2.45 -15.65 19.30
C ALA A 487 2.33 -14.27 18.62
N LYS A 488 1.10 -13.80 18.38
CA LYS A 488 0.85 -12.45 17.83
C LYS A 488 1.43 -11.35 18.71
N PHE A 489 1.33 -11.46 20.03
CA PHE A 489 1.94 -10.52 20.95
C PHE A 489 3.47 -10.58 20.94
N CYS A 490 4.06 -11.77 20.86
CA CYS A 490 5.52 -11.94 20.84
C CYS A 490 6.16 -11.52 19.52
N ASN A 491 5.41 -11.50 18.42
CA ASN A 491 5.88 -11.06 17.10
C ASN A 491 5.60 -9.57 16.82
N GLN A 492 4.83 -8.91 17.70
CA GLN A 492 4.80 -7.45 17.85
C GLN A 492 6.04 -6.95 18.63
#